data_AF-A0A5R8NX34-F1
#
_entry.id   AF-A0A5R8NX34-F1
#
_cell.length_a   1.000
_cell.length_b   1.000
_cell.length_c   1.000
_cell.angle_alpha   90.00
_cell.angle_beta   90.00
_cell.angle_gamma   90.00
#
_symmetry.space_group_name_H-M   'P 1'
#
loop_
_entity.id
_entity.type
_entity.pdbx_description
1 polymer ?
#
loop_
_entity_poly.entity_id
_entity_poly.type
_entity_poly.pdbx_seq_one_letter_code
_entity_poly.pdbx_strand_id
1 'polypeptide(L)'
;MKIVALETVRPAVQPNLLFVRLHTDTGLTGLGEAFFGARTVEAYLHESVAPVLLTASSRRAASPATVYGCARATWPRSGTSPACDRDLLRRAARR
;
A
#
# COMPACT_ATOMS: atom_id res chain seq x y z
N MET A 1 -12.51 4.42 -13.39
CA MET A 1 -11.84 3.61 -12.36
C MET A 1 -11.25 4.56 -11.34
N LYS A 2 -12.11 4.94 -10.40
CA LYS A 2 -11.81 5.72 -9.21
C LYS A 2 -12.21 4.88 -8.00
N ILE A 3 -11.43 4.97 -6.92
CA ILE A 3 -11.77 4.34 -5.65
C ILE A 3 -12.75 5.27 -4.94
N VAL A 4 -13.90 4.75 -4.53
CA VAL A 4 -14.98 5.53 -3.89
C VAL A 4 -15.07 5.31 -2.39
N ALA A 5 -14.62 4.15 -1.90
CA ALA A 5 -14.62 3.85 -0.48
C ALA A 5 -13.54 2.83 -0.10
N LEU A 6 -13.09 2.92 1.15
CA LEU A 6 -12.19 1.97 1.80
C LEU A 6 -12.89 1.43 3.04
N GLU A 7 -13.01 0.12 3.13
CA GLU A 7 -13.65 -0.59 4.24
C GLU A 7 -12.65 -1.56 4.86
N THR A 8 -12.61 -1.62 6.19
CA THR A 8 -11.80 -2.58 6.95
C THR A 8 -12.70 -3.55 7.70
N VAL A 9 -12.38 -4.84 7.64
CA VAL A 9 -13.11 -5.90 8.35
C VAL A 9 -12.14 -6.65 9.26
N ARG A 10 -12.46 -6.67 10.56
CA ARG A 10 -11.71 -7.42 11.57
C ARG A 10 -12.54 -8.59 12.09
N PRO A 11 -12.18 -9.83 11.73
CA PRO A 11 -12.87 -11.01 12.23
C PRO A 11 -12.52 -11.25 13.70
N ALA A 12 -13.52 -11.58 14.52
CA ALA A 12 -13.31 -11.89 15.95
C ALA A 12 -12.50 -13.18 16.17
N VAL A 13 -12.55 -14.11 15.21
CA VAL A 13 -11.84 -15.40 15.29
C VAL A 13 -10.32 -15.26 15.19
N GLN A 14 -9.81 -14.24 14.48
CA GLN A 14 -8.38 -14.02 14.31
C GLN A 14 -8.05 -12.53 14.45
N PRO A 15 -7.69 -12.05 15.66
CA PRO A 15 -7.52 -10.62 15.93
C PRO A 15 -6.31 -10.00 15.22
N ASN A 16 -5.39 -10.83 14.73
CA ASN A 16 -4.21 -10.40 13.96
C ASN A 16 -4.51 -10.18 12.47
N LEU A 17 -5.68 -10.60 11.99
CA LEU A 17 -6.05 -10.51 10.59
C LEU A 17 -6.87 -9.24 10.34
N LEU A 18 -6.56 -8.55 9.25
CA LEU A 18 -7.31 -7.40 8.77
C LEU A 18 -7.59 -7.59 7.28
N PHE A 19 -8.87 -7.55 6.92
CA PHE A 19 -9.27 -7.46 5.52
C PHE A 19 -9.54 -6.02 5.15
N VAL A 20 -9.14 -5.66 3.93
CA VAL A 20 -9.35 -4.34 3.35
C VAL A 20 -10.11 -4.50 2.05
N ARG A 21 -11.21 -3.76 1.90
CA ARG A 21 -12.04 -3.75 0.70
C ARG A 21 -12.02 -2.35 0.10
N LEU A 22 -11.65 -2.28 -1.17
CA LEU A 22 -11.65 -1.04 -1.94
C LEU A 22 -12.79 -1.08 -2.94
N HIS A 23 -13.76 -0.20 -2.77
CA HIS A 23 -14.91 -0.08 -3.67
C HIS A 23 -14.57 0.89 -4.80
N THR A 24 -14.92 0.54 -6.03
CA THR A 24 -14.74 1.42 -7.19
C THR A 24 -16.05 1.99 -7.71
N ASP A 25 -15.95 3.08 -8.48
CA ASP A 25 -17.05 3.69 -9.24
C ASP A 25 -17.76 2.74 -10.21
N THR A 26 -17.08 1.68 -10.63
CA THR A 26 -17.61 0.65 -11.54
C THR A 26 -18.26 -0.54 -10.84
N GLY A 27 -18.39 -0.50 -9.51
CA GLY A 27 -18.96 -1.60 -8.72
C GLY A 27 -18.01 -2.80 -8.54
N LEU A 28 -16.73 -2.65 -8.89
CA LEU A 28 -15.72 -3.66 -8.58
C LEU A 28 -15.21 -3.46 -7.15
N THR A 29 -14.91 -4.56 -6.47
CA THR A 29 -14.31 -4.52 -5.14
C THR A 29 -12.94 -5.19 -5.20
N GLY A 30 -11.89 -4.43 -4.90
CA GLY A 30 -10.55 -4.98 -4.66
C GLY A 30 -10.47 -5.52 -3.24
N LEU A 31 -9.94 -6.74 -3.08
CA LEU A 31 -9.70 -7.37 -1.79
C LEU A 31 -8.20 -7.36 -1.48
N GLY A 32 -7.84 -6.89 -0.29
CA GLY A 32 -6.50 -6.97 0.27
C GLY A 32 -6.53 -7.51 1.69
N GLU A 33 -5.38 -7.97 2.16
CA GLU A 33 -5.21 -8.50 3.51
C GLU A 33 -3.92 -7.99 4.14
N ALA A 34 -3.95 -7.85 5.46
CA ALA A 34 -2.78 -7.59 6.28
C ALA A 34 -2.80 -8.52 7.49
N PHE A 35 -1.62 -9.01 7.86
CA PHE A 35 -1.43 -9.89 9.01
C PHE A 35 -0.47 -9.23 9.98
N PHE A 36 -0.84 -9.23 11.27
CA PHE A 36 -0.17 -8.57 12.40
C PHE A 36 -0.58 -7.11 12.61
N GLY A 37 -0.82 -6.73 13.87
CA GLY A 37 -1.09 -5.34 14.26
C GLY A 37 -2.37 -4.75 13.65
N ALA A 38 -3.44 -5.55 13.49
CA ALA A 38 -4.65 -5.17 12.76
C ALA A 38 -5.23 -3.80 13.16
N ARG A 39 -5.22 -3.44 14.45
CA ARG A 39 -5.71 -2.14 14.93
C ARG A 39 -4.83 -0.97 14.48
N THR A 40 -3.52 -1.14 14.52
CA THR A 40 -2.56 -0.12 14.09
C THR A 40 -2.64 0.09 12.58
N VAL A 41 -2.72 -1.01 11.83
CA VAL A 41 -2.89 -0.96 10.37
C VAL A 41 -4.23 -0.34 9.99
N GLU A 42 -5.32 -0.69 10.68
CA GLU A 42 -6.63 -0.08 10.48
C GLU A 42 -6.60 1.44 10.70
N ALA A 43 -6.02 1.90 11.81
CA ALA A 43 -5.89 3.32 12.10
C ALA A 43 -5.09 4.05 11.00
N TYR A 44 -3.93 3.50 10.62
CA TYR A 44 -3.09 4.08 9.56
C TYR A 44 -3.80 4.14 8.20
N LEU A 45 -4.57 3.09 7.85
CA LEU A 45 -5.32 3.04 6.60
C LEU A 45 -6.35 4.17 6.53
N HIS A 46 -7.11 4.39 7.59
CA HIS A 46 -8.16 5.41 7.61
C HIS A 46 -7.61 6.83 7.79
N GLU A 47 -6.55 7.00 8.57
CA GLU A 47 -5.94 8.31 8.84
C GLU A 47 -5.11 8.83 7.67
N SER A 48 -4.19 8.00 7.17
CA SER A 48 -3.15 8.44 6.22
C SER A 48 -3.43 7.98 4.78
N VAL A 49 -3.92 6.76 4.60
CA VAL A 49 -3.99 6.13 3.27
C VAL A 49 -5.29 6.48 2.55
N ALA A 50 -6.42 6.53 3.25
CA ALA A 50 -7.73 6.79 2.66
C ALA A 50 -7.80 8.12 1.88
N PRO A 51 -7.28 9.27 2.37
CA PRO A 51 -7.31 10.53 1.62
C PRO A 51 -6.54 10.47 0.30
N VAL A 52 -5.40 9.75 0.29
CA VAL A 52 -4.56 9.59 -0.90
C VAL A 52 -5.24 8.69 -1.93
N LEU A 53 -5.82 7.57 -1.48
CA LEU A 53 -6.47 6.61 -2.38
C LEU A 53 -7.76 7.15 -3.01
N LEU A 54 -8.55 7.92 -2.25
CA LEU A 54 -9.79 8.52 -2.76
C LEU A 54 -9.51 9.61 -3.81
N THR A 55 -8.35 10.26 -3.73
CA THR A 55 -7.92 11.29 -4.71
C THR A 55 -7.23 10.68 -5.93
N ALA A 56 -6.66 9.48 -5.80
CA ALA A 56 -5.93 8.81 -6.87
C ALA A 56 -6.87 8.10 -7.88
N SER A 57 -6.74 8.43 -9.17
CA SER A 57 -7.37 7.64 -10.24
C SER A 57 -6.62 6.32 -10.42
N SER A 58 -7.30 5.17 -10.34
CA SER A 58 -6.68 3.84 -10.15
C SER A 58 -6.02 3.24 -11.41
N ARG A 59 -5.41 4.03 -12.29
CA ARG A 59 -4.76 3.55 -13.53
C ARG A 59 -3.41 2.86 -13.28
N ARG A 60 -2.92 2.83 -12.04
CA ARG A 60 -1.64 2.22 -11.66
C ARG A 60 -1.84 1.26 -10.49
N ALA A 61 -2.53 0.14 -10.74
CA ALA A 61 -2.35 -1.03 -9.89
C ALA A 61 -0.92 -1.53 -10.13
N ALA A 62 0.03 -0.98 -9.38
CA ALA A 62 1.39 -1.47 -9.43
C ALA A 62 1.35 -2.94 -9.05
N SER A 63 1.93 -3.82 -9.88
CA SER A 63 2.08 -5.23 -9.54
C SER A 63 2.69 -5.36 -8.13
N PRO A 64 2.36 -6.40 -7.35
CA PRO A 64 2.86 -6.58 -5.97
C PRO A 64 4.40 -6.49 -5.86
N ALA A 65 5.13 -6.68 -6.96
CA ALA A 65 6.56 -6.44 -7.08
C ALA A 65 7.00 -4.98 -6.77
N THR A 66 6.13 -3.98 -6.92
CA THR A 66 6.48 -2.58 -6.66
C THR A 66 6.44 -2.25 -5.17
N VAL A 67 5.49 -2.82 -4.42
CA VAL A 67 5.40 -2.65 -2.96
C VAL A 67 6.53 -3.42 -2.26
N TYR A 68 6.80 -4.66 -2.68
CA TYR A 68 7.96 -5.42 -2.20
C TYR A 68 9.30 -4.89 -2.73
N GLY A 69 9.33 -4.23 -3.89
CA GLY A 69 10.52 -3.57 -4.43
C GLY A 69 10.96 -2.37 -3.59
N CYS A 70 10.01 -1.61 -3.03
CA CYS A 70 10.31 -0.50 -2.14
C CYS A 70 10.83 -1.00 -0.77
N ALA A 71 10.26 -2.09 -0.23
CA ALA A 71 10.74 -2.72 0.99
C ALA A 71 12.13 -3.38 0.85
N ARG A 72 12.48 -3.90 -0.35
CA ARG A 72 13.85 -4.37 -0.64
C ARG A 72 14.87 -3.26 -0.87
N ALA A 73 14.42 -2.05 -1.23
CA ALA A 73 15.30 -0.91 -1.45
C ALA A 73 15.72 -0.21 -0.14
N THR A 74 14.98 -0.40 0.96
CA THR A 74 15.25 0.26 2.25
C THR A 74 15.89 -0.63 3.30
N TRP A 75 16.10 -1.92 3.01
CA TRP A 75 16.79 -2.82 3.94
C TRP A 75 18.00 -3.50 3.28
N PRO A 76 19.23 -3.03 3.55
CA PRO A 76 20.42 -3.67 3.03
C PRO A 76 20.66 -4.99 3.77
N ARG A 77 20.89 -6.08 3.03
CA ARG A 77 21.28 -7.39 3.60
C ARG A 77 22.71 -7.44 4.14
N SER A 78 23.41 -6.32 4.18
CA SER A 78 24.74 -6.17 4.75
C SER A 78 24.90 -4.73 5.23
N GLY A 79 25.21 -4.55 6.51
CA GLY A 79 25.26 -3.27 7.20
C GLY A 79 26.38 -2.34 6.73
N THR A 80 26.28 -1.81 5.52
CA THR A 80 27.02 -0.64 5.05
C THR A 80 26.06 0.25 4.27
N SER A 81 25.84 1.46 4.78
CA SER A 81 24.98 2.47 4.17
C SER A 81 25.73 3.14 3.01
N PRO A 82 25.26 3.10 1.76
CA PRO A 82 25.71 4.05 0.77
C PRO A 82 24.74 5.24 0.77
N ALA A 83 25.32 6.44 0.75
CA ALA A 83 24.61 7.69 0.58
C ALA A 83 23.63 7.61 -0.60
N CYS A 84 22.42 8.12 -0.37
CA CYS A 84 21.35 8.27 -1.35
C CYS A 84 21.87 9.05 -2.58
N ASP A 85 22.22 8.33 -3.63
CA ASP A 85 22.66 8.89 -4.90
C ASP A 85 21.45 9.43 -5.69
N ARG A 86 21.28 10.76 -5.64
CA ARG A 86 20.15 11.50 -6.24
C ARG A 86 20.07 11.37 -7.76
N ASP A 87 21.10 10.86 -8.44
CA ASP A 87 21.11 10.72 -9.89
C ASP A 87 20.35 9.49 -10.41
N LEU A 88 20.17 8.46 -9.58
CA LEU A 88 19.44 7.24 -9.95
C LEU A 88 17.93 7.49 -10.03
N LEU A 89 17.40 8.36 -9.16
CA LEU A 89 16.01 8.81 -9.19
C LEU A 89 15.69 9.65 -10.43
N ARG A 90 16.65 10.44 -10.93
CA ARG A 90 16.45 11.26 -12.15
C ARG A 90 16.40 10.42 -13.43
N ARG A 91 17.03 9.25 -13.46
CA ARG A 91 17.01 8.35 -14.63
C ARG A 91 15.76 7.48 -14.70
N ALA A 92 15.18 7.12 -13.56
CA ALA A 92 13.95 6.33 -13.50
C ALA A 92 12.69 7.12 -13.94
N ALA A 93 12.71 8.45 -13.83
CA ALA A 93 11.57 9.31 -14.17
C ALA A 93 11.41 9.63 -15.67
N ARG A 94 12.29 9.11 -16.55
CA ARG A 94 12.26 9.37 -18.01
C ARG A 94 12.11 8.08 -18.84
N ARG A 95 11.45 7.05 -18.31
CA ARG A 95 11.05 5.86 -19.08
C ARG A 95 9.60 5.50 -18.77
#